data_AF-A0A959P1A7-F1
#
_entry.id   AF-A0A959P1A7-F1
#
_cell.length_a   1.000
_cell.length_b   1.000
_cell.length_c   1.000
_cell.angle_alpha   90.00
_cell.angle_beta   90.00
_cell.angle_gamma   90.00
#
_symmetry.space_group_name_H-M   'P 1'
#
loop_
_entity.id
_entity.type
_entity.pdbx_description
1 polymer ?
#
loop_
_entity_poly.entity_id
_entity_poly.type
_entity_poly.pdbx_seq_one_letter_code
_entity_poly.pdbx_strand_id
1 'polypeptide(L)' 'MVLSFIDLKNFRLHSNTRLEFSKNINYIVGGNGQGKTSLLEAIYYLCTTKNLN' A
#
# COMPACT_ATOMS: atom_id res chain seq x y z
N MET A 1 -2.77 11.46 -11.69
CA MET A 1 -3.24 10.09 -11.40
C MET A 1 -3.72 10.05 -9.96
N VAL A 2 -4.88 9.46 -9.66
CA VAL A 2 -5.45 9.39 -8.30
C VAL A 2 -5.73 7.93 -7.97
N LEU A 3 -5.19 7.42 -6.86
CA LEU A 3 -5.45 6.07 -6.37
C LEU A 3 -6.70 6.10 -5.49
N SER A 4 -7.78 5.44 -5.92
CA SER A 4 -9.05 5.42 -5.18
C SER A 4 -9.12 4.25 -4.18
N PHE A 5 -8.60 3.09 -4.56
CA PHE A 5 -8.50 1.92 -3.70
C PHE A 5 -7.33 1.04 -4.13
N ILE A 6 -6.90 0.15 -3.25
CA ILE A 6 -5.93 -0.91 -3.56
C ILE A 6 -6.37 -2.22 -2.89
N ASP A 7 -6.25 -3.33 -3.63
CA ASP A 7 -6.47 -4.68 -3.14
C ASP A 7 -5.14 -5.46 -3.18
N LEU A 8 -4.63 -5.84 -2.02
CA LEU A 8 -3.40 -6.60 -1.84
C LEU A 8 -3.74 -8.02 -1.42
N LYS A 9 -3.33 -9.01 -2.22
CA LYS A 9 -3.48 -10.43 -1.93
C LYS A 9 -2.10 -11.10 -1.93
N ASN A 10 -1.74 -11.73 -0.82
CA ASN A 10 -0.45 -12.39 -0.63
C ASN A 10 0.76 -11.49 -0.99
N PHE A 11 0.68 -10.20 -0.65
CA PHE A 11 1.72 -9.21 -0.93
C PHE A 11 2.48 -8.86 0.36
N ARG A 12 3.70 -9.40 0.51
CA ARG A 12 4.52 -9.23 1.73
C ARG A 12 3.71 -9.54 3.00
N LEU A 13 3.55 -8.57 3.90
CA LEU A 13 2.80 -8.70 5.15
C LEU A 13 1.27 -8.62 4.97
N HIS A 14 0.79 -8.31 3.77
CA HIS A 14 -0.64 -8.24 3.44
C HIS A 14 -1.13 -9.55 2.83
N SER A 15 -1.67 -10.45 3.65
CA SER A 15 -2.30 -11.70 3.17
C SER A 15 -3.57 -11.41 2.37
N ASN A 16 -4.43 -10.55 2.90
CA ASN A 16 -5.62 -10.03 2.23
C ASN A 16 -5.95 -8.65 2.82
N THR A 17 -5.65 -7.58 2.11
CA THR A 17 -5.88 -6.21 2.58
C THR A 17 -6.51 -5.38 1.47
N ARG A 18 -7.67 -4.79 1.77
CA ARG A 18 -8.34 -3.81 0.92
C ARG A 18 -8.33 -2.46 1.63
N LEU A 19 -7.92 -1.42 0.92
CA LEU A 19 -7.91 -0.05 1.45
C LEU A 19 -8.55 0.90 0.45
N GLU A 20 -9.38 1.78 0.96
CA GLU A 20 -9.95 2.91 0.21
C GLU A 20 -9.21 4.19 0.63
N PHE A 21 -8.82 5.00 -0.35
CA PHE A 21 -8.07 6.22 -0.10
C PHE A 21 -9.01 7.42 -0.11
N SER A 22 -8.79 8.32 0.85
CA SER A 22 -9.39 9.65 0.82
C SER A 22 -8.83 10.47 -0.35
N LYS A 23 -9.62 11.43 -0.83
CA LYS A 23 -9.19 12.36 -1.89
C LYS A 23 -8.08 13.33 -1.47
N ASN A 24 -7.88 13.48 -0.16
CA ASN A 24 -6.96 14.46 0.41
C ASN A 24 -5.79 13.74 1.08
N ILE A 25 -5.72 13.80 2.41
CA ILE A 25 -4.63 13.23 3.19
C ILE A 25 -5.02 11.81 3.63
N ASN A 26 -4.09 10.88 3.43
CA ASN A 26 -4.19 9.50 3.88
C ASN A 26 -3.09 9.27 4.91
N TYR A 27 -3.48 9.03 6.16
CA TYR A 27 -2.53 8.83 7.26
C TYR A 27 -2.38 7.33 7.57
N ILE A 28 -1.22 6.78 7.25
CA ILE A 28 -0.92 5.34 7.43
C ILE A 28 -0.16 5.19 8.76
N VAL A 29 -0.83 4.64 9.77
CA VAL A 29 -0.28 4.50 11.14
C VAL A 29 -0.33 3.07 11.64
N GLY A 30 0.51 2.79 12.65
CA GLY A 30 0.66 1.47 13.24
C GLY A 30 2.08 1.25 13.77
N GLY A 31 2.27 0.18 14.54
CA GLY A 31 3.56 -0.20 15.11
C GLY A 31 4.60 -0.61 14.06
N ASN A 32 5.86 -0.75 14.47
CA ASN A 32 6.91 -1.29 13.59
C ASN A 32 6.55 -2.71 13.12
N GLY A 33 6.89 -3.05 11.87
CA GLY A 33 6.59 -4.37 11.30
C GLY A 33 5.12 -4.64 10.95
N GLN A 34 4.23 -3.63 11.02
CA GLN A 34 2.79 -3.80 10.71
C GLN A 34 2.43 -3.53 9.23
N GLY A 35 3.38 -3.58 8.31
CA GLY A 35 3.08 -3.51 6.87
C GLY A 35 2.94 -2.09 6.26
N LYS A 36 3.15 -1.02 7.03
CA LYS A 36 3.08 0.36 6.51
C LYS A 36 3.98 0.60 5.30
N THR A 37 5.26 0.23 5.40
CA THR A 37 6.20 0.33 4.26
C THR A 37 5.79 -0.61 3.13
N SER A 38 5.30 -1.81 3.44
CA SER A 38 4.81 -2.75 2.42
C SER A 38 3.62 -2.22 1.61
N LEU A 39 2.73 -1.46 2.24
CA LEU A 39 1.67 -0.75 1.52
C LEU A 39 2.25 0.29 0.54
N LEU A 40 3.23 1.09 0.99
CA LEU A 40 3.89 2.08 0.12
C LEU A 40 4.66 1.42 -1.03
N GLU A 41 5.30 0.28 -0.78
CA GLU A 41 5.98 -0.52 -1.82
C GLU A 41 5.00 -1.05 -2.86
N ALA A 42 3.80 -1.48 -2.45
CA ALA A 42 2.76 -1.91 -3.39
C ALA A 42 2.30 -0.75 -4.29
N ILE A 43 2.10 0.45 -3.71
CA ILE A 43 1.76 1.66 -4.47
C ILE A 43 2.89 2.03 -5.43
N TYR A 44 4.15 1.96 -4.99
CA TYR A 44 5.30 2.20 -5.86
C TYR A 44 5.37 1.21 -7.02
N TYR A 45 5.16 -0.08 -6.74
CA TYR A 45 5.16 -1.13 -7.76
C TYR A 45 4.06 -0.91 -8.81
N LEU A 46 2.85 -0.52 -8.41
CA LEU A 46 1.78 -0.17 -9.35
C LEU A 46 2.17 0.97 -10.31
N CYS A 47 2.93 1.95 -9.82
CA CYS A 47 3.35 3.10 -10.61
C CYS A 47 4.55 2.81 -11.53
N THR A 48 5.42 1.88 -11.14
CA THR A 48 6.77 1.76 -11.74
C THR A 48 7.09 0.39 -12.30
N THR A 49 6.28 -0.62 -11.98
CA THR A 49 6.52 -2.05 -12.22
C THR A 49 7.85 -2.58 -11.67
N LYS A 50 8.48 -1.82 -10.76
CA LYS A 50 9.74 -2.15 -10.10
C LYS A 50 9.52 -2.36 -8.61
N ASN A 51 10.31 -3.26 -8.04
CA ASN A 51 10.41 -3.35 -6.59
C ASN A 51 11.15 -2.13 -6.05
N LEU A 52 10.72 -1.65 -4.88
CA LEU A 52 11.45 -0.64 -4.12
C LEU A 52 12.63 -1.33 -3.43
N ASN A 53 13.72 -1.54 -4.17
CA ASN A 53 15.00 -2.06 -3.70
C ASN A 53 16.13 -1.31 -4.40
#